data_AF-A0A661L9M4-F1
#
_entry.id   AF-A0A661L9M4-F1
#
_cell.length_a   1.000
_cell.length_b   1.000
_cell.length_c   1.000
_cell.angle_alpha   90.00
_cell.angle_beta   90.00
_cell.angle_gamma   90.00
#
_symmetry.space_group_name_H-M   'P 1'
#
loop_
_entity.id
_entity.type
_entity.pdbx_description
1 polymer ?
#
loop_
_entity_poly.entity_id
_entity_poly.type
_entity_poly.pdbx_seq_one_letter_code
_entity_poly.pdbx_strand_id
1 'polypeptide(L)'
;MDLGALLKSFIYIISSSLLYPVLFLLVVLTCWILIYSGSFFAEWLERIRLKKYPPERLPQIIRQGDNPGVFPQRINTYIKELRLLLNNKDRSTEADIENFLQEKTLNLWKSLDRSRMVIRIGPSLGLLGTLIPMGTGLAALGQGDMTRLSSDLVIAFTTTVVGLAIGTVAYFFYTIKRRWVEEDIKNIELATEILAGKILEEKER
;
A
#
# COMPACT_ATOMS: atom_id res chain seq x y z
N MET A 1 -4.20 51.13 3.57
CA MET A 1 -3.76 49.87 2.91
C MET A 1 -4.56 48.75 3.55
N ASP A 2 -5.49 48.18 2.80
CA ASP A 2 -6.41 47.16 3.33
C ASP A 2 -5.68 45.84 3.57
N LEU A 3 -5.31 45.60 4.82
CA LEU A 3 -4.65 44.37 5.27
C LEU A 3 -5.38 43.11 4.79
N GLY A 4 -6.72 43.17 4.72
CA GLY A 4 -7.56 42.09 4.21
C GLY A 4 -7.41 41.82 2.70
N ALA A 5 -7.15 42.85 1.89
CA ALA A 5 -6.93 42.68 0.45
C ALA A 5 -5.57 42.01 0.17
N LEU A 6 -4.55 42.35 0.95
CA LEU A 6 -3.24 41.68 0.91
C LEU A 6 -3.36 40.21 1.31
N LEU A 7 -4.10 39.91 2.38
CA LEU A 7 -4.29 38.53 2.86
C LEU A 7 -5.01 37.65 1.81
N LYS A 8 -6.08 38.16 1.19
CA LYS A 8 -6.82 37.47 0.13
C LYS A 8 -5.95 37.22 -1.10
N SER A 9 -5.18 38.22 -1.53
CA SER A 9 -4.29 38.10 -2.69
C SER A 9 -3.18 37.08 -2.43
N PHE A 10 -2.62 37.06 -1.22
CA PHE A 10 -1.62 36.08 -0.81
C PHE A 10 -2.15 34.64 -0.84
N ILE A 11 -3.32 34.40 -0.24
CA ILE A 11 -3.98 33.08 -0.27
C ILE A 11 -4.30 32.66 -1.71
N TYR A 12 -4.79 33.58 -2.54
CA TYR A 12 -5.09 33.31 -3.95
C TYR A 12 -3.86 32.90 -4.75
N ILE A 13 -2.72 33.57 -4.56
CA ILE A 13 -1.46 33.24 -5.24
C ILE A 13 -0.99 31.85 -4.82
N ILE A 14 -1.05 31.52 -3.53
CA ILE A 14 -0.68 30.20 -3.02
C ILE A 14 -1.59 29.11 -3.64
N SER A 15 -2.91 29.31 -3.58
CA SER A 15 -3.88 28.35 -4.11
C SER A 15 -3.69 28.12 -5.61
N SER A 16 -3.54 29.20 -6.39
CA SER A 16 -3.34 29.13 -7.85
C SER A 16 -2.01 28.47 -8.21
N SER A 17 -0.96 28.70 -7.42
CA SER A 17 0.35 28.06 -7.62
C SER A 17 0.32 26.56 -7.33
N LEU A 18 -0.62 26.10 -6.50
CA LEU A 18 -0.79 24.68 -6.16
C LEU A 18 -1.46 23.86 -7.27
N LEU A 19 -2.11 24.49 -8.25
CA LEU A 19 -2.80 23.79 -9.34
C LEU A 19 -1.85 22.88 -10.14
N TYR A 20 -0.75 23.43 -10.65
CA TYR A 20 0.20 22.65 -11.45
C TYR A 20 0.88 21.51 -10.66
N PRO A 21 1.36 21.73 -9.41
CA PRO A 21 1.81 20.66 -8.54
C PRO A 21 0.76 19.55 -8.34
N VAL A 22 -0.52 19.90 -8.11
CA VAL A 22 -1.60 18.94 -7.91
C VAL A 22 -1.84 18.12 -9.18
N LEU A 23 -1.89 18.76 -10.36
CA LEU A 23 -2.03 18.06 -11.64
C LEU A 23 -0.88 17.10 -11.89
N PHE A 24 0.36 17.54 -11.65
CA PHE A 24 1.54 16.70 -11.79
C PHE A 24 1.49 15.48 -10.84
N LEU A 25 1.12 15.69 -9.58
CA LEU A 25 1.02 14.63 -8.58
C LEU A 25 -0.09 13.62 -8.94
N LEU A 26 -1.22 14.09 -9.49
CA LEU A 26 -2.26 13.21 -10.01
C LEU A 26 -1.75 12.33 -11.15
N VAL A 27 -1.04 12.89 -12.14
CA VAL A 27 -0.46 12.12 -13.24
C VAL A 27 0.53 11.07 -12.74
N VAL A 28 1.39 11.44 -11.78
CA VAL A 28 2.34 10.52 -11.14
C VAL A 28 1.61 9.40 -10.41
N LEU A 29 0.56 9.71 -9.63
CA LEU A 29 -0.26 8.71 -8.95
C LEU A 29 -1.00 7.80 -9.94
N THR A 30 -1.48 8.32 -11.07
CA THR A 30 -2.09 7.52 -12.13
C THR A 30 -1.08 6.54 -12.74
N CYS A 31 0.12 7.00 -13.11
CA CYS A 31 1.16 6.09 -13.62
C CYS A 31 1.53 5.04 -12.58
N TRP A 32 1.64 5.45 -11.32
CA TRP A 32 2.01 4.53 -10.25
C TRP A 32 0.90 3.50 -9.98
N ILE A 33 -0.39 3.86 -9.96
CA ILE A 33 -1.48 2.88 -9.79
C ILE A 33 -1.52 1.88 -10.95
N LEU A 34 -1.20 2.32 -12.17
CA LEU A 34 -1.12 1.44 -13.35
C LEU A 34 0.02 0.42 -13.21
N ILE A 35 1.22 0.85 -12.82
CA ILE A 35 2.36 -0.06 -12.58
C ILE A 35 2.04 -1.01 -11.42
N TYR A 36 1.46 -0.48 -10.33
CA TYR A 36 1.10 -1.27 -9.17
C TYR A 36 0.06 -2.34 -9.53
N SER A 37 -0.93 -2.00 -10.36
CA SER A 37 -1.91 -2.94 -10.89
C SER A 37 -1.25 -4.12 -11.60
N GLY A 38 -0.22 -3.89 -12.41
CA GLY A 38 0.53 -4.96 -13.07
C GLY A 38 1.24 -5.89 -12.09
N SER A 39 1.95 -5.31 -11.11
CA SER A 39 2.62 -6.10 -10.05
C SER A 39 1.63 -6.89 -9.19
N PHE A 40 0.49 -6.29 -8.89
CA PHE A 40 -0.58 -6.93 -8.14
C PHE A 40 -1.20 -8.08 -8.92
N PHE A 41 -1.37 -7.93 -10.24
CA PHE A 41 -1.87 -9.00 -11.10
C PHE A 41 -0.90 -10.18 -11.18
N ALA A 42 0.41 -9.91 -11.16
CA ALA A 42 1.43 -10.95 -11.06
C ALA A 42 1.36 -11.70 -9.72
N GLU A 43 1.28 -10.98 -8.59
CA GLU A 43 1.07 -11.58 -7.25
C GLU A 43 -0.26 -12.36 -7.17
N TRP A 44 -1.32 -11.83 -7.79
CA TRP A 44 -2.63 -12.47 -7.85
C TRP A 44 -2.60 -13.77 -8.64
N LEU A 45 -1.92 -13.77 -9.80
CA LEU A 45 -1.77 -14.95 -10.64
C LEU A 45 -0.91 -16.02 -9.97
N GLU A 46 0.15 -15.61 -9.26
CA GLU A 46 0.98 -16.50 -8.43
C GLU A 46 0.13 -17.15 -7.33
N ARG A 47 -0.71 -16.38 -6.63
CA ARG A 47 -1.62 -16.89 -5.59
C ARG A 47 -2.79 -17.72 -6.10
N ILE A 48 -3.31 -17.46 -7.29
CA ILE A 48 -4.33 -18.32 -7.91
C ILE A 48 -3.73 -19.66 -8.37
N ARG A 49 -2.46 -19.65 -8.81
CA ARG A 49 -1.74 -20.87 -9.19
C ARG A 49 -1.20 -21.66 -8.00
N LEU A 50 -1.12 -21.05 -6.81
CA LEU A 50 -0.74 -21.74 -5.57
C LEU A 50 -1.80 -22.79 -5.22
N LYS A 51 -1.35 -24.04 -5.12
CA LYS A 51 -2.20 -25.19 -4.82
C LYS A 51 -2.65 -25.08 -3.36
N LYS A 52 -3.95 -24.86 -3.11
CA LYS A 52 -4.51 -24.88 -1.74
C LYS A 52 -4.35 -26.28 -1.15
N TYR A 53 -3.39 -26.45 -0.25
CA TYR A 53 -3.25 -27.68 0.54
C TYR A 53 -4.13 -27.61 1.79
N PRO A 54 -4.75 -28.72 2.22
CA PRO A 54 -5.54 -28.77 3.45
C PRO A 54 -4.68 -28.45 4.70
N PRO A 55 -5.25 -27.77 5.71
CA PRO A 55 -4.51 -27.24 6.88
C PRO A 55 -3.82 -28.32 7.72
N GLU A 56 -4.28 -29.57 7.64
CA GLU A 56 -3.73 -30.72 8.37
C GLU A 56 -2.32 -31.14 7.89
N ARG A 57 -1.91 -30.78 6.67
CA ARG A 57 -0.58 -31.14 6.11
C ARG A 57 0.44 -30.01 6.18
N LEU A 58 0.01 -28.79 6.51
CA LEU A 58 0.90 -27.62 6.67
C LEU A 58 2.03 -27.86 7.70
N PRO A 59 1.76 -28.50 8.87
CA PRO A 59 2.82 -28.77 9.85
C PRO A 59 3.92 -29.69 9.33
N GLN A 60 3.58 -30.67 8.49
CA GLN A 60 4.54 -31.63 7.93
C GLN A 60 5.41 -31.01 6.83
N ILE A 61 4.85 -30.08 6.06
CA ILE A 61 5.55 -29.38 4.96
C ILE A 61 6.54 -28.35 5.51
N ILE A 62 6.15 -27.59 6.54
CA ILE A 62 7.04 -26.64 7.24
C ILE A 62 8.24 -27.39 7.86
N ARG A 63 8.00 -28.60 8.38
CA ARG A 63 9.03 -29.46 8.96
C ARG A 63 10.05 -29.97 7.93
N GLN A 64 9.61 -30.35 6.73
CA GLN A 64 10.51 -30.90 5.69
C GLN A 64 11.34 -29.82 4.99
N GLY A 65 10.88 -28.56 4.94
CA GLY A 65 11.69 -27.43 4.50
C GLY A 65 12.06 -27.39 3.02
N ASP A 66 11.35 -28.15 2.18
CA ASP A 66 11.59 -28.12 0.75
C ASP A 66 10.27 -28.34 0.03
N ASN A 67 9.64 -27.25 -0.40
CA ASN A 67 8.75 -27.23 -1.57
C ASN A 67 8.40 -25.78 -1.97
N PRO A 68 8.96 -25.26 -3.10
CA PRO A 68 8.76 -23.88 -3.58
C PRO A 68 7.36 -23.60 -4.17
N GLY A 69 6.30 -24.26 -3.71
CA GLY A 69 4.96 -24.17 -4.31
C GLY A 69 3.77 -24.20 -3.35
N VAL A 70 4.00 -24.09 -2.04
CA VAL A 70 2.93 -24.13 -1.01
C VAL A 70 2.71 -22.76 -0.38
N PHE A 71 3.78 -21.97 -0.23
CA PHE A 71 3.72 -20.63 0.33
C PHE A 71 4.29 -19.60 -0.64
N PRO A 72 3.84 -18.34 -0.58
CA PRO A 72 4.48 -17.24 -1.29
C PRO A 72 5.98 -17.18 -0.99
N GLN A 73 6.79 -16.75 -1.97
CA GLN A 73 8.25 -16.63 -1.87
C GLN A 73 8.70 -15.97 -0.55
N ARG A 74 7.95 -14.97 -0.06
CA ARG A 74 8.21 -14.27 1.21
C ARG A 74 8.23 -15.18 2.44
N ILE A 75 7.28 -16.10 2.54
CA ILE A 75 7.18 -17.02 3.69
C ILE A 75 8.27 -18.08 3.61
N ASN A 76 8.60 -18.56 2.40
CA ASN A 76 9.67 -19.54 2.24
C ASN A 76 11.03 -18.95 2.64
N THR A 77 11.29 -17.69 2.29
CA THR A 77 12.47 -16.94 2.76
C THR A 77 12.45 -16.78 4.28
N TYR A 78 11.30 -16.44 4.88
CA TYR A 78 11.16 -16.34 6.34
C TYR A 78 11.50 -17.66 7.05
N ILE A 79 10.96 -18.79 6.59
CA ILE A 79 11.23 -20.12 7.16
C ILE A 79 12.73 -20.46 7.06
N LYS A 80 13.37 -20.10 5.94
CA LYS A 80 14.81 -20.33 5.75
C LYS A 80 15.65 -19.47 6.71
N GLU A 81 15.32 -18.19 6.85
CA GLU A 81 15.99 -17.28 7.80
C GLU A 81 15.79 -17.74 9.25
N LEU A 82 14.57 -18.13 9.62
CA LEU A 82 14.24 -18.64 10.95
C LEU A 82 15.04 -19.92 11.25
N ARG A 83 15.15 -20.85 10.29
CA ARG A 83 15.96 -22.07 10.44
C ARG A 83 17.45 -21.77 10.62
N LEU A 84 17.98 -20.75 9.93
CA LEU A 84 19.37 -20.32 10.11
C LEU A 84 19.61 -19.71 11.49
N LEU A 85 18.68 -18.91 11.99
CA LEU A 85 18.73 -18.34 13.34
C LEU A 85 18.72 -19.45 14.40
N LEU A 86 17.85 -20.44 14.24
CA LEU A 86 17.72 -21.58 15.16
C LEU A 86 18.93 -22.53 15.12
N ASN A 87 19.60 -22.66 13.97
CA ASN A 87 20.78 -23.54 13.84
C ASN A 87 22.05 -22.93 14.46
N ASN A 88 22.10 -21.62 14.66
CA ASN A 88 23.14 -20.94 15.44
C ASN A 88 22.89 -21.12 16.94
N LYS A 89 23.06 -22.37 17.40
CA LYS A 89 22.74 -22.91 18.74
C LYS A 89 23.25 -22.12 19.97
N ASP A 90 24.18 -21.20 19.80
CA ASP A 90 24.91 -20.55 20.90
C ASP A 90 24.35 -19.17 21.31
N ARG A 91 23.38 -18.63 20.57
CA ARG A 91 22.86 -17.26 20.83
C ARG A 91 21.35 -17.07 20.74
N SER A 92 20.58 -17.94 20.10
CA SER A 92 19.15 -17.71 19.91
C SER A 92 18.37 -17.96 21.21
N THR A 93 18.13 -16.88 21.96
CA THR A 93 17.20 -16.87 23.10
C THR A 93 15.76 -16.80 22.57
N GLU A 94 14.78 -17.28 23.32
CA GLU A 94 13.35 -17.14 22.97
C GLU A 94 12.99 -15.71 22.56
N ALA A 95 13.59 -14.73 23.25
CA ALA A 95 13.48 -13.31 22.93
C ALA A 95 13.98 -12.93 21.52
N ASP A 96 15.02 -13.57 20.98
CA ASP A 96 15.52 -13.27 19.62
C ASP A 96 14.58 -13.78 18.54
N ILE A 97 13.96 -14.95 18.79
CA ILE A 97 12.95 -15.54 17.89
C ILE A 97 11.70 -14.66 17.88
N GLU A 98 11.25 -14.24 19.06
CA GLU A 98 10.11 -13.34 19.19
C GLU A 98 10.38 -11.99 18.52
N ASN A 99 11.54 -11.38 18.75
CA ASN A 99 11.93 -10.12 18.10
C ASN A 99 11.94 -10.28 16.57
N PHE A 100 12.49 -11.37 16.03
CA PHE A 100 12.53 -11.62 14.59
C PHE A 100 11.12 -11.80 14.00
N LEU A 101 10.24 -12.54 14.68
CA LEU A 101 8.83 -12.68 14.31
C LEU A 101 8.13 -11.31 14.28
N GLN A 102 8.26 -10.54 15.37
CA GLN A 102 7.65 -9.22 15.49
C GLN A 102 8.14 -8.26 14.38
N GLU A 103 9.45 -8.24 14.10
CA GLU A 103 10.01 -7.38 13.04
C GLU A 103 9.45 -7.74 11.66
N LYS A 104 9.36 -9.03 11.34
CA LYS A 104 8.85 -9.49 10.04
C LYS A 104 7.35 -9.23 9.92
N THR A 105 6.57 -9.46 10.96
CA THR A 105 5.13 -9.12 11.01
C THR A 105 4.91 -7.61 10.84
N LEU A 106 5.71 -6.79 11.52
CA LEU A 106 5.64 -5.32 11.42
C LEU A 106 5.99 -4.83 10.00
N ASN A 107 6.97 -5.44 9.35
CA ASN A 107 7.32 -5.13 7.95
C ASN A 107 6.19 -5.51 6.97
N LEU A 108 5.47 -6.60 7.21
CA LEU A 108 4.28 -6.95 6.42
C LEU A 108 3.18 -5.90 6.58
N TRP A 109 2.90 -5.44 7.80
CA TRP A 109 1.94 -4.35 8.05
C TRP A 109 2.35 -3.05 7.37
N LYS A 110 3.61 -2.62 7.52
CA LYS A 110 4.15 -1.41 6.86
C LYS A 110 3.98 -1.43 5.34
N SER A 111 4.03 -2.62 4.73
CA SER A 111 3.85 -2.74 3.28
C SER A 111 2.45 -2.32 2.79
N LEU A 112 1.44 -2.32 3.67
CA LEU A 112 0.07 -1.90 3.38
C LEU A 112 -0.15 -0.38 3.54
N ASP A 113 0.69 0.29 4.32
CA ASP A 113 0.55 1.73 4.61
C ASP A 113 0.66 2.60 3.37
N ARG A 114 1.54 2.20 2.43
CA ARG A 114 1.71 2.92 1.16
C ARG A 114 0.42 2.93 0.34
N SER A 115 -0.27 1.80 0.25
CA SER A 115 -1.58 1.71 -0.42
C SER A 115 -2.65 2.49 0.34
N ARG A 116 -2.66 2.43 1.68
CA ARG A 116 -3.58 3.21 2.52
C ARG A 116 -3.42 4.72 2.31
N MET A 117 -2.19 5.20 2.14
CA MET A 117 -1.90 6.61 1.87
C MET A 117 -2.46 7.04 0.51
N VAL A 118 -2.28 6.23 -0.53
CA VAL A 118 -2.82 6.53 -1.88
C VAL A 118 -4.35 6.61 -1.88
N ILE A 119 -5.03 5.72 -1.14
CA ILE A 119 -6.50 5.73 -1.00
C ILE A 119 -7.02 7.05 -0.46
N ARG A 120 -6.30 7.66 0.49
CA ARG A 120 -6.70 8.93 1.09
C ARG A 120 -6.29 10.12 0.21
N ILE A 121 -5.07 10.11 -0.32
CA ILE A 121 -4.50 11.26 -1.05
C ILE A 121 -5.09 11.40 -2.45
N GLY A 122 -5.39 10.30 -3.16
CA GLY A 122 -5.90 10.34 -4.53
C GLY A 122 -7.19 11.18 -4.67
N PRO A 123 -8.27 10.86 -3.94
CA PRO A 123 -9.50 11.65 -3.94
C PRO A 123 -9.30 13.09 -3.48
N SER A 124 -8.47 13.32 -2.46
CA SER A 124 -8.20 14.67 -1.95
C SER A 124 -7.50 15.56 -3.00
N LEU A 125 -6.56 15.00 -3.76
CA LEU A 125 -5.92 15.73 -4.87
C LEU A 125 -6.89 15.99 -6.02
N GLY A 126 -7.77 15.03 -6.34
CA GLY A 126 -8.83 15.22 -7.32
C GLY A 126 -9.77 16.36 -6.96
N LEU A 127 -10.13 16.47 -5.67
CA LEU A 127 -10.96 17.54 -5.13
C LEU A 127 -10.24 18.91 -5.13
N LEU A 128 -8.96 18.96 -4.74
CA LEU A 128 -8.15 20.19 -4.89
C LEU A 128 -8.06 20.62 -6.36
N GLY A 129 -7.90 19.66 -7.26
CA GLY A 129 -7.88 19.89 -8.71
C GLY A 129 -9.17 20.48 -9.26
N THR A 130 -10.29 20.42 -8.54
CA THR A 130 -11.55 21.08 -8.97
C THR A 130 -11.72 22.45 -8.36
N LEU A 131 -11.41 22.59 -7.07
CA LEU A 131 -11.68 23.81 -6.34
C LEU A 131 -10.81 24.97 -6.85
N ILE A 132 -9.58 24.69 -7.30
CA ILE A 132 -8.67 25.73 -7.78
C ILE A 132 -9.11 26.27 -9.16
N PRO A 133 -9.30 25.45 -10.22
CA PRO A 133 -9.75 25.96 -11.51
C PRO A 133 -11.19 26.49 -11.48
N MET A 134 -12.08 25.95 -10.65
CA MET A 134 -13.42 26.53 -10.53
C MET A 134 -13.39 27.96 -9.96
N GLY A 135 -12.43 28.28 -9.09
CA GLY A 135 -12.22 29.64 -8.59
C GLY A 135 -11.82 30.61 -9.71
N THR A 136 -10.87 30.22 -10.57
CA THR A 136 -10.42 31.04 -11.72
C THR A 136 -11.49 31.13 -12.81
N GLY A 137 -12.19 30.04 -13.08
CA GLY A 137 -13.27 29.98 -14.07
C GLY A 137 -14.47 30.85 -13.69
N LEU A 138 -14.93 30.81 -12.43
CA LEU A 138 -16.00 31.70 -11.96
C LEU A 138 -15.60 33.18 -11.99
N ALA A 139 -14.33 33.49 -11.74
CA ALA A 139 -13.82 34.86 -11.91
C ALA A 139 -13.82 35.29 -13.38
N ALA A 140 -13.47 34.40 -14.31
CA ALA A 140 -13.52 34.65 -15.76
C ALA A 140 -14.95 34.87 -16.27
N LEU A 141 -15.94 34.17 -15.71
CA LEU A 141 -17.36 34.42 -16.01
C LEU A 141 -17.78 35.86 -15.67
N GLY A 142 -17.30 36.41 -14.56
CA GLY A 142 -17.53 37.81 -14.19
C GLY A 142 -16.96 38.81 -15.20
N GLN A 143 -16.03 38.39 -16.05
CA GLN A 143 -15.41 39.19 -17.12
C GLN A 143 -16.02 38.90 -18.51
N GLY A 144 -16.98 37.98 -18.61
CA GLY A 144 -17.58 37.57 -19.89
C GLY A 144 -16.75 36.59 -20.73
N ASP A 145 -15.66 36.03 -20.18
CA ASP A 145 -14.77 35.09 -20.88
C ASP A 145 -15.28 33.64 -20.73
N MET A 146 -16.24 33.28 -21.57
CA MET A 146 -16.85 31.94 -21.60
C MET A 146 -15.88 30.85 -22.05
N THR A 147 -14.87 31.19 -22.86
CA THR A 147 -13.89 30.23 -23.36
C THR A 147 -12.97 29.76 -22.24
N ARG A 148 -12.45 30.68 -21.43
CA ARG A 148 -11.65 30.32 -20.25
C ARG A 148 -12.46 29.55 -19.22
N LEU A 149 -13.68 29.98 -18.93
CA LEU A 149 -14.59 29.25 -18.02
C LEU A 149 -14.75 27.78 -18.46
N SER A 150 -15.03 27.56 -19.74
CA SER A 150 -15.23 26.21 -20.26
C SER A 150 -13.97 25.34 -20.11
N SER A 151 -12.79 25.88 -20.43
CA SER A 151 -11.51 25.17 -20.28
C SER A 151 -11.23 24.80 -18.81
N ASP A 152 -11.40 25.74 -17.89
CA ASP A 152 -11.15 25.51 -16.46
C ASP A 152 -12.12 24.46 -15.87
N LEU A 153 -13.38 24.45 -16.32
CA LEU A 153 -14.35 23.43 -15.92
C LEU A 153 -13.98 22.02 -16.42
N VAL A 154 -13.50 21.90 -17.65
CA VAL A 154 -13.06 20.61 -18.20
C VAL A 154 -11.90 20.05 -17.37
N ILE A 155 -10.93 20.90 -17.02
CA ILE A 155 -9.81 20.50 -16.16
C ILE A 155 -10.34 20.06 -14.79
N ALA A 156 -11.18 20.87 -14.15
CA ALA A 156 -11.75 20.58 -12.84
C ALA A 156 -12.51 19.24 -12.81
N PHE A 157 -13.41 18.99 -13.75
CA PHE A 157 -14.16 17.73 -13.74
C PHE A 157 -13.27 16.52 -13.99
N THR A 158 -12.32 16.65 -14.93
CA THR A 158 -11.40 15.56 -15.28
C THR A 158 -10.53 15.18 -14.08
N THR A 159 -10.00 16.14 -13.31
CA THR A 159 -9.15 15.84 -12.16
C THR A 159 -9.89 15.11 -11.05
N THR A 160 -11.18 15.42 -10.82
CA THR A 160 -11.97 14.67 -9.83
C THR A 160 -12.26 13.26 -10.29
N VAL A 161 -12.66 13.06 -11.55
CA VAL A 161 -12.91 11.72 -12.09
C VAL A 161 -11.66 10.86 -11.93
N VAL A 162 -10.50 11.40 -12.30
CA VAL A 162 -9.21 10.70 -12.17
C VAL A 162 -8.85 10.45 -10.70
N GLY A 163 -8.96 11.45 -9.82
CA GLY A 163 -8.63 11.31 -8.40
C GLY A 163 -9.50 10.27 -7.66
N LEU A 164 -10.80 10.27 -7.93
CA LEU A 164 -11.74 9.26 -7.40
C LEU A 164 -11.46 7.88 -7.97
N ALA A 165 -11.17 7.76 -9.26
CA ALA A 165 -10.82 6.49 -9.88
C ALA A 165 -9.56 5.89 -9.25
N ILE A 166 -8.50 6.68 -9.06
CA ILE A 166 -7.26 6.24 -8.38
C ILE A 166 -7.56 5.76 -6.96
N GLY A 167 -8.32 6.53 -6.18
CA GLY A 167 -8.67 6.16 -4.80
C GLY A 167 -9.48 4.86 -4.73
N THR A 168 -10.44 4.70 -5.64
CA THR A 168 -11.29 3.51 -5.72
C THR A 168 -10.50 2.26 -6.10
N VAL A 169 -9.65 2.35 -7.13
CA VAL A 169 -8.77 1.25 -7.56
C VAL A 169 -7.76 0.89 -6.47
N ALA A 170 -7.16 1.88 -5.82
CA ALA A 170 -6.24 1.66 -4.70
C ALA A 170 -6.94 0.94 -3.53
N TYR A 171 -8.19 1.30 -3.22
CA TYR A 171 -8.96 0.67 -2.16
C TYR A 171 -9.29 -0.80 -2.46
N PHE A 172 -9.63 -1.08 -3.72
CA PHE A 172 -9.85 -2.45 -4.18
C PHE A 172 -8.59 -3.32 -3.98
N PHE A 173 -7.42 -2.85 -4.42
CA PHE A 173 -6.16 -3.58 -4.23
C PHE A 173 -5.77 -3.72 -2.76
N TYR A 174 -5.96 -2.68 -1.96
CA TYR A 174 -5.71 -2.74 -0.51
C TYR A 174 -6.55 -3.80 0.18
N THR A 175 -7.83 -3.91 -0.17
CA THR A 175 -8.74 -4.88 0.43
C THR A 175 -8.27 -6.31 0.20
N ILE A 176 -7.84 -6.63 -1.02
CA ILE A 176 -7.35 -7.97 -1.35
C ILE A 176 -5.98 -8.23 -0.70
N LYS A 177 -5.03 -7.30 -0.84
CA LYS A 177 -3.68 -7.45 -0.29
C LYS A 177 -3.67 -7.54 1.22
N ARG A 178 -4.58 -6.83 1.90
CA ARG A 178 -4.76 -6.92 3.35
C ARG A 178 -5.12 -8.34 3.78
N ARG A 179 -6.05 -9.01 3.08
CA ARG A 179 -6.41 -10.41 3.37
C ARG A 179 -5.21 -11.34 3.23
N TRP A 180 -4.41 -11.16 2.18
CA TRP A 180 -3.19 -11.95 1.98
C TRP A 180 -2.15 -11.72 3.08
N VAL A 181 -1.94 -10.48 3.51
CA VAL A 181 -1.02 -10.16 4.61
C VAL A 181 -1.51 -10.78 5.93
N GLU A 182 -2.81 -10.73 6.22
CA GLU A 182 -3.39 -11.38 7.40
C GLU A 182 -3.21 -12.91 7.37
N GLU A 183 -3.36 -13.55 6.20
CA GLU A 183 -3.05 -14.98 6.02
C GLU A 183 -1.56 -15.29 6.18
N ASP A 184 -0.68 -14.46 5.62
CA ASP A 184 0.76 -14.64 5.69
C ASP A 184 1.28 -14.52 7.14
N ILE A 185 0.77 -13.57 7.91
CA ILE A 185 1.13 -13.40 9.33
C ILE A 185 0.74 -14.64 10.13
N LYS A 186 -0.49 -15.15 9.96
CA LYS A 186 -0.94 -16.38 10.63
C LYS A 186 -0.04 -17.58 10.33
N ASN A 187 0.37 -17.73 9.06
CA ASN A 187 1.26 -18.82 8.65
C ASN A 187 2.67 -18.68 9.24
N ILE A 188 3.18 -17.45 9.36
CA ILE A 188 4.48 -17.15 9.96
C ILE A 188 4.47 -17.41 11.47
N GLU A 189 3.40 -17.01 12.17
CA GLU A 189 3.21 -17.29 13.60
C GLU A 189 3.17 -18.81 13.85
N LEU A 190 2.35 -19.54 13.08
CA LEU A 190 2.26 -21.00 13.17
C LEU A 190 3.60 -21.69 12.88
N ALA A 191 4.33 -21.23 11.86
CA ALA A 191 5.64 -21.78 11.53
C ALA A 191 6.65 -21.57 12.68
N THR A 192 6.58 -20.41 13.34
CA THR A 192 7.43 -20.08 14.48
C THR A 192 7.14 -20.97 15.67
N GLU A 193 5.87 -21.15 16.03
CA GLU A 193 5.44 -22.01 17.13
C GLU A 193 5.91 -23.47 16.93
N ILE A 194 5.73 -24.01 15.72
CA ILE A 194 6.12 -25.39 15.39
C ILE A 194 7.65 -25.58 15.41
N LEU A 195 8.40 -24.61 14.89
CA LEU A 195 9.86 -24.71 14.77
C LEU A 195 10.57 -24.41 16.09
N ALA A 196 10.13 -23.38 16.82
CA ALA A 196 10.69 -23.02 18.11
C ALA A 196 10.34 -24.06 19.18
N GLY A 197 9.07 -24.50 19.25
CA GLY A 197 8.63 -25.50 20.23
C GLY A 197 9.38 -26.82 20.10
N LYS A 198 9.60 -27.30 18.88
CA LYS A 198 10.35 -28.55 18.65
C LYS A 198 11.82 -28.45 19.09
N ILE A 199 12.46 -27.30 18.89
CA ILE A 199 13.88 -27.11 19.21
C ILE A 199 14.10 -26.91 20.70
N LEU A 200 13.14 -26.31 21.41
CA LEU A 200 13.14 -26.24 22.87
C LEU A 200 12.96 -27.64 23.50
N GLU A 201 12.03 -28.45 22.98
CA GLU A 201 11.85 -29.85 23.40
C GLU A 201 13.09 -30.74 23.12
N GLU A 202 13.80 -30.51 22.01
CA GLU A 202 15.08 -31.19 21.70
C GLU A 202 16.25 -30.71 22.58
N LYS A 203 16.13 -29.54 23.25
CA LYS A 203 17.17 -28.97 24.12
C LYS A 203 17.02 -29.40 25.59
N GLU A 204 15.81 -29.80 26.00
CA GLU A 204 15.50 -30.34 27.34
C GLU A 204 15.72 -31.86 27.46
N ARG A 205 15.92 -32.57 26.35
CA ARG A 205 16.30 -34.00 26.32
C ARG A 205 17.81 -34.21 26.23
#